data_AF-A0A7X8L4W7-F1
#
_entry.id   AF-A0A7X8L4W7-F1
#
_cell.length_a   1.000
_cell.length_b   1.000
_cell.length_c   1.000
_cell.angle_alpha   90.00
_cell.angle_beta   90.00
_cell.angle_gamma   90.00
#
_symmetry.space_group_name_H-M   'P 1'
#
loop_
_entity.id
_entity.type
_entity.pdbx_description
1 polymer ?
#
loop_
_entity_poly.entity_id
_entity_poly.type
_entity_poly.pdbx_seq_one_letter_code
_entity_poly.pdbx_strand_id
1 'polypeptide(L)'
;MQKSLMIGLNEKDMEAVVRTYDLKDFYYPTLFPLKETNFLTWKMLEAQAGLKIAADLVSRGATIPRKTREAISRIQGDIPKISISREKLEDELTEYDIMVAMAGNNPDLKALVEFWAEDTKYCWDGIAARAEWIALKQISLGKVKFTNSNNAAIVTEYDVDYQIPSNQKIGVDTSYASGTAGKPFTKDFKAALQIGKSIGANYKFAFMSLDTFTTFANQEEVYKRCASFVQNMANTQDAPNLETVNAYLSKQSQIFRGLQIVVIDQDITLELADGSRITENPLEENVILFSESKVLGNTYWKRPIDLKLEGSAAIKALNGHTLIKKYSEESPVKEVTEGIANLFPAWNLAGRSVLMQIDATSWNKN
;
A
#
# COMPACT_ATOMS: atom_id res chain seq x y z
N MET A 1 11.60 5.80 34.12
CA MET A 1 12.20 5.52 32.79
C MET A 1 13.68 5.81 32.88
N GLN A 2 14.50 4.79 32.68
CA GLN A 2 15.95 4.90 32.65
C GLN A 2 16.45 4.71 31.21
N LYS A 3 17.75 4.93 31.00
CA LYS A 3 18.42 4.58 29.75
C LYS A 3 18.45 3.04 29.62
N SER A 4 18.53 2.54 28.38
CA SER A 4 18.66 1.09 28.05
C SER A 4 19.53 0.33 29.06
N LEU A 5 19.03 -0.81 29.55
CA LEU A 5 19.76 -1.72 30.45
C LEU A 5 20.82 -2.55 29.72
N MET A 6 20.76 -2.59 28.38
CA MET A 6 21.68 -3.37 27.56
C MET A 6 23.08 -2.74 27.50
N ILE A 7 24.04 -3.42 28.11
CA ILE A 7 25.47 -3.04 28.14
C ILE A 7 26.04 -2.91 26.72
N GLY A 8 26.63 -1.76 26.42
CA GLY A 8 27.28 -1.48 25.13
C GLY A 8 26.36 -0.87 24.07
N LEU A 9 25.04 -0.90 24.26
CA LEU A 9 24.11 -0.22 23.37
C LEU A 9 24.13 1.30 23.61
N ASN A 10 24.46 2.06 22.56
CA ASN A 10 24.35 3.51 22.55
C ASN A 10 23.55 4.00 21.34
N GLU A 11 23.23 5.30 21.33
CA GLU A 11 22.41 5.89 20.27
C GLU A 11 23.05 5.83 18.89
N LYS A 12 24.37 5.97 18.79
CA LYS A 12 25.08 5.93 17.51
C LYS A 12 25.04 4.54 16.90
N ASP A 13 25.21 3.51 17.72
CA ASP A 13 25.19 2.12 17.27
C ASP A 13 23.78 1.71 16.85
N MET A 14 22.77 2.09 17.64
CA MET A 14 21.37 1.88 17.27
C MET A 14 21.01 2.62 15.98
N GLU A 15 21.42 3.88 15.85
CA GLU A 15 21.20 4.67 14.65
C GLU A 15 21.88 4.05 13.42
N ALA A 16 23.10 3.52 13.56
CA ALA A 16 23.80 2.84 12.48
C ALA A 16 23.00 1.62 12.00
N VAL A 17 22.51 0.77 12.91
CA VAL A 17 21.71 -0.41 12.57
C VAL A 17 20.35 -0.02 11.97
N VAL A 18 19.61 0.89 12.61
CA VAL A 18 18.27 1.31 12.15
C VAL A 18 18.31 1.94 10.76
N ARG A 19 19.40 2.63 10.41
CA ARG A 19 19.61 3.21 9.06
C ARG A 19 19.91 2.17 7.98
N THR A 20 20.19 0.91 8.33
CA THR A 20 20.34 -0.18 7.35
C THR A 20 19.01 -0.75 6.88
N TYR A 21 17.93 -0.50 7.63
CA TYR A 21 16.60 -1.00 7.28
C TYR A 21 16.10 -0.31 6.01
N ASP A 22 15.51 -1.10 5.11
CA ASP A 22 14.97 -0.64 3.85
C ASP A 22 13.57 -1.20 3.61
N LEU A 23 12.85 -0.56 2.68
CA LEU A 23 11.45 -0.85 2.41
C LEU A 23 11.28 -1.70 1.14
N LYS A 24 12.31 -2.44 0.71
CA LYS A 24 12.26 -3.14 -0.59
C LYS A 24 11.21 -4.25 -0.64
N ASP A 25 10.90 -4.83 0.51
CA ASP A 25 9.89 -5.89 0.65
C ASP A 25 8.44 -5.36 0.64
N PHE A 26 8.25 -4.04 0.55
CA PHE A 26 6.94 -3.38 0.55
C PHE A 26 6.66 -2.67 -0.77
N TYR A 27 5.40 -2.68 -1.24
CA TYR A 27 5.00 -2.01 -2.47
C TYR A 27 4.71 -0.52 -2.27
N TYR A 28 4.19 -0.12 -1.11
CA TYR A 28 3.76 1.25 -0.82
C TYR A 28 4.84 2.31 -1.06
N PRO A 29 6.15 2.11 -0.85
CA PRO A 29 7.14 3.16 -1.13
C PRO A 29 7.24 3.49 -2.62
N THR A 30 6.93 2.52 -3.49
CA THR A 30 6.95 2.70 -4.95
C THR A 30 5.61 3.21 -5.48
N LEU A 31 4.50 2.70 -4.94
CA LEU A 31 3.14 3.12 -5.29
C LEU A 31 2.80 4.51 -4.69
N PHE A 32 3.32 4.79 -3.50
CA PHE A 32 3.11 6.00 -2.70
C PHE A 32 4.44 6.51 -2.12
N PRO A 33 5.30 7.13 -2.93
CA PRO A 33 6.56 7.71 -2.48
C PRO A 33 6.42 8.60 -1.24
N LEU A 34 7.43 8.57 -0.37
CA LEU A 34 7.42 9.30 0.89
C LEU A 34 7.46 10.81 0.64
N LYS A 35 6.59 11.54 1.34
CA LYS A 35 6.53 13.01 1.29
C LYS A 35 6.40 13.58 2.70
N GLU A 36 7.48 14.15 3.21
CA GLU A 36 7.49 14.80 4.52
C GLU A 36 6.60 16.06 4.50
N THR A 37 5.86 16.29 5.59
CA THR A 37 5.02 17.47 5.77
C THR A 37 5.18 18.07 7.16
N ASN A 38 4.86 19.35 7.30
CA ASN A 38 4.87 20.05 8.58
C ASN A 38 3.55 19.92 9.35
N PHE A 39 2.50 19.35 8.76
CA PHE A 39 1.17 19.24 9.34
C PHE A 39 0.85 17.77 9.67
N LEU A 40 -0.09 17.53 10.59
CA LEU A 40 -0.66 16.19 10.83
C LEU A 40 -1.91 15.98 9.97
N THR A 41 -1.96 16.62 8.81
CA THR A 41 -3.06 16.55 7.86
C THR A 41 -2.46 16.38 6.48
N TRP A 42 -3.07 15.56 5.65
CA TRP A 42 -2.74 15.47 4.24
C TRP A 42 -3.84 16.13 3.42
N LYS A 43 -3.45 16.76 2.31
CA LYS A 43 -4.36 17.41 1.38
C LYS A 43 -3.98 17.03 -0.04
N MET A 44 -4.93 16.46 -0.76
CA MET A 44 -4.82 16.16 -2.17
C MET A 44 -5.59 17.19 -2.98
N LEU A 45 -4.93 17.71 -4.00
CA LEU A 45 -5.66 18.20 -5.15
C LEU A 45 -5.85 16.99 -6.05
N GLU A 46 -7.09 16.63 -6.29
CA GLU A 46 -7.40 15.57 -7.25
C GLU A 46 -6.78 15.95 -8.60
N ALA A 47 -6.03 15.02 -9.20
CA ALA A 47 -5.26 15.31 -10.40
C ALA A 47 -6.21 15.77 -11.52
N GLN A 48 -6.11 17.01 -11.98
CA GLN A 48 -6.90 17.49 -13.12
C GLN A 48 -6.14 17.23 -14.42
N ALA A 49 -6.38 16.07 -15.03
CA ALA A 49 -6.27 15.95 -16.47
C ALA A 49 -7.70 15.98 -17.04
N GLY A 50 -8.28 17.17 -17.06
CA GLY A 50 -9.63 17.41 -17.59
C GLY A 50 -9.69 17.10 -19.10
N LEU A 51 -10.91 16.89 -19.59
CA LEU A 51 -11.15 16.76 -21.02
C LEU A 51 -10.66 18.02 -21.75
N LYS A 52 -10.11 17.85 -22.97
CA LYS A 52 -9.72 18.99 -23.80
C LYS A 52 -10.99 19.73 -24.24
N ILE A 53 -11.27 20.88 -23.63
CA ILE A 53 -12.43 21.71 -23.96
C ILE A 53 -12.13 22.52 -25.24
N ALA A 54 -12.95 22.35 -26.27
CA ALA A 54 -12.83 23.10 -27.51
C ALA A 54 -13.25 24.58 -27.33
N ALA A 55 -12.59 25.47 -28.08
CA ALA A 55 -12.99 26.87 -28.19
C ALA A 55 -14.25 27.00 -29.06
N ASP A 56 -15.07 28.01 -28.79
CA ASP A 56 -16.23 28.32 -29.61
C ASP A 56 -15.82 29.16 -30.85
N LEU A 57 -16.50 28.93 -31.97
CA LEU A 57 -16.44 29.86 -33.11
C LEU A 57 -17.32 31.07 -32.79
N VAL A 58 -16.72 32.26 -32.79
CA VAL A 58 -17.41 33.51 -32.44
C VAL A 58 -17.36 34.50 -33.59
N SER A 59 -18.48 35.18 -33.86
CA SER A 59 -18.56 36.23 -34.87
C SER A 59 -17.70 37.43 -34.49
N ARG A 60 -17.13 38.11 -35.50
CA ARG A 60 -16.33 39.34 -35.29
C ARG A 60 -17.24 40.42 -34.68
N GLY A 61 -16.87 40.93 -33.50
CA GLY A 61 -17.64 41.94 -32.74
C GLY A 61 -18.57 41.37 -31.65
N ALA A 62 -18.71 40.05 -31.53
CA ALA A 62 -19.50 39.41 -30.47
C ALA A 62 -18.71 39.23 -29.17
N THR A 63 -19.40 39.28 -28.03
CA THR A 63 -18.80 38.95 -26.72
C THR A 63 -18.49 37.46 -26.64
N ILE A 64 -17.26 37.13 -26.24
CA ILE A 64 -16.80 35.74 -26.14
C ILE A 64 -17.43 35.08 -24.90
N PRO A 65 -18.14 33.94 -25.05
CA PRO A 65 -18.68 33.20 -23.92
C PRO A 65 -17.54 32.64 -23.05
N ARG A 66 -17.66 32.82 -21.73
CA ARG A 66 -16.67 32.32 -20.77
C ARG A 66 -16.96 30.86 -20.44
N LYS A 67 -15.97 29.98 -20.63
CA LYS A 67 -16.06 28.59 -20.18
C LYS A 67 -15.94 28.52 -18.65
N THR A 68 -16.65 27.57 -18.05
CA THR A 68 -16.63 27.32 -16.61
C THR A 68 -15.31 26.71 -16.19
N ARG A 69 -14.81 27.08 -15.01
CA ARG A 69 -13.71 26.34 -14.36
C ARG A 69 -14.28 25.07 -13.76
N GLU A 70 -13.59 23.95 -13.94
CA GLU A 70 -13.92 22.71 -13.22
C GLU A 70 -13.71 22.94 -11.71
N ALA A 71 -14.69 22.55 -10.91
CA ALA A 71 -14.57 22.59 -9.45
C ALA A 71 -13.48 21.61 -9.03
N ILE A 72 -12.46 22.09 -8.32
CA ILE A 72 -11.40 21.22 -7.79
C ILE A 72 -11.96 20.57 -6.53
N SER A 73 -12.27 19.28 -6.60
CA SER A 73 -12.55 18.49 -5.41
C SER A 73 -11.27 18.35 -4.59
N ARG A 74 -11.37 18.57 -3.29
CA ARG A 74 -10.26 18.44 -2.35
C ARG A 74 -10.58 17.28 -1.43
N ILE A 75 -9.75 16.24 -1.47
CA ILE A 75 -9.78 15.17 -0.49
C ILE A 75 -8.70 15.48 0.54
N GLN A 76 -9.06 15.49 1.80
CA GLN A 76 -8.16 15.73 2.92
C GLN A 76 -8.49 14.77 4.05
N GLY A 77 -7.49 14.51 4.89
CA GLY A 77 -7.65 13.70 6.09
C GLY A 77 -6.53 13.97 7.07
N ASP A 78 -6.67 13.40 8.26
CA ASP A 78 -5.67 13.46 9.31
C ASP A 78 -4.63 12.36 9.12
N ILE A 79 -3.40 12.63 9.56
CA ILE A 79 -2.30 11.67 9.56
C ILE A 79 -2.31 10.97 10.93
N PRO A 80 -2.62 9.66 11.01
CA PRO A 80 -2.63 8.94 12.26
C PRO A 80 -1.22 8.76 12.82
N LYS A 81 -1.15 8.58 14.14
CA LYS A 81 0.00 7.97 14.78
C LYS A 81 -0.12 6.45 14.65
N ILE A 82 0.90 5.84 14.06
CA ILE A 82 1.07 4.38 14.04
C ILE A 82 2.18 4.06 15.05
N SER A 83 1.91 3.15 15.96
CA SER A 83 2.88 2.72 16.96
C SER A 83 2.81 1.23 17.22
N ILE A 84 3.96 0.66 17.50
CA ILE A 84 4.14 -0.73 17.93
C ILE A 84 5.18 -0.73 19.06
N SER A 85 5.02 -1.63 20.02
CA SER A 85 5.95 -1.77 21.14
C SER A 85 6.23 -3.24 21.38
N ARG A 86 7.47 -3.55 21.78
CA ARG A 86 7.90 -4.87 22.22
C ARG A 86 8.78 -4.73 23.44
N GLU A 87 8.63 -5.67 24.36
CA GLU A 87 9.32 -5.67 25.66
C GLU A 87 10.17 -6.94 25.80
N LYS A 88 11.34 -6.79 26.44
CA LYS A 88 12.15 -7.88 26.97
C LYS A 88 12.09 -7.82 28.49
N LEU A 89 11.78 -8.95 29.13
CA LEU A 89 11.58 -9.07 30.56
C LEU A 89 12.89 -9.52 31.25
N GLU A 90 12.80 -9.77 32.56
CA GLU A 90 13.95 -10.10 33.42
C GLU A 90 14.74 -11.34 32.95
N ASP A 91 14.04 -12.36 32.45
CA ASP A 91 14.67 -13.60 31.98
C ASP A 91 15.52 -13.33 30.72
N GLU A 92 14.98 -12.63 29.73
CA GLU A 92 15.72 -12.28 28.50
C GLU A 92 16.88 -11.30 28.79
N LEU A 93 16.72 -10.41 29.77
CA LEU A 93 17.80 -9.52 30.21
C LEU A 93 18.91 -10.30 30.91
N THR A 94 18.58 -11.33 31.68
CA THR A 94 19.57 -12.22 32.30
C THR A 94 20.33 -13.02 31.24
N GLU A 95 19.64 -13.51 30.20
CA GLU A 95 20.29 -14.15 29.05
C GLU A 95 21.27 -13.20 28.35
N TYR A 96 20.88 -11.93 28.19
CA TYR A 96 21.74 -10.91 27.63
C TYR A 96 23.01 -10.69 28.45
N ASP A 97 22.90 -10.61 29.76
CA ASP A 97 24.07 -10.46 30.65
C ASP A 97 25.03 -11.66 30.56
N ILE A 98 24.49 -12.87 30.44
CA ILE A 98 25.30 -14.09 30.20
C ILE A 98 26.03 -13.98 28.85
N MET A 99 25.34 -13.55 27.79
CA MET A 99 25.95 -13.36 26.48
C MET A 99 27.08 -12.31 26.52
N VAL A 100 26.89 -11.19 27.24
CA VAL A 100 27.92 -10.16 27.40
C VAL A 100 29.13 -10.72 28.14
N ALA A 101 28.92 -11.49 29.20
CA ALA A 101 30.00 -12.12 29.95
C ALA A 101 30.79 -13.14 29.11
N MET A 102 30.10 -13.89 28.25
CA MET A 102 30.73 -14.85 27.33
C MET A 102 31.47 -14.18 26.17
N ALA A 103 31.02 -13.01 25.71
CA ALA A 103 31.57 -12.30 24.55
C ALA A 103 32.93 -11.62 24.79
N GLY A 104 33.42 -11.56 26.04
CA GLY A 104 34.52 -10.68 26.46
C GLY A 104 35.80 -10.65 25.61
N ASN A 105 36.16 -11.71 24.87
CA ASN A 105 37.38 -11.77 24.03
C ASN A 105 37.18 -12.36 22.61
N ASN A 106 35.94 -12.45 22.09
CA ASN A 106 35.61 -13.22 20.87
C ASN A 106 34.65 -12.47 19.90
N PRO A 107 34.51 -12.90 18.62
CA PRO A 107 33.72 -12.22 17.57
C PRO A 107 32.19 -12.31 17.74
N ASP A 108 31.69 -12.84 18.86
CA ASP A 108 30.26 -12.95 19.21
C ASP A 108 29.60 -11.60 19.56
N LEU A 109 30.32 -10.47 19.43
CA LEU A 109 29.74 -9.12 19.51
C LEU A 109 28.57 -8.92 18.52
N LYS A 110 28.55 -9.67 17.42
CA LYS A 110 27.44 -9.67 16.46
C LYS A 110 26.14 -10.23 17.06
N ALA A 111 26.22 -11.27 17.87
CA ALA A 111 25.05 -11.87 18.53
C ALA A 111 24.43 -10.90 19.55
N LEU A 112 25.27 -10.14 20.27
CA LEU A 112 24.80 -9.06 21.15
C LEU A 112 24.06 -7.97 20.38
N VAL A 113 24.55 -7.60 19.19
CA VAL A 113 23.89 -6.64 18.31
C VAL A 113 22.57 -7.21 17.79
N GLU A 114 22.56 -8.45 17.31
CA GLU A 114 21.36 -9.11 16.81
C GLU A 114 20.26 -9.21 17.88
N PHE A 115 20.62 -9.50 19.13
CA PHE A 115 19.67 -9.64 20.23
C PHE A 115 18.84 -8.38 20.52
N TRP A 116 19.43 -7.19 20.42
CA TRP A 116 18.67 -5.95 20.59
C TRP A 116 18.14 -5.41 19.27
N ALA A 117 18.81 -5.71 18.16
CA ALA A 117 18.40 -5.27 16.83
C ALA A 117 17.14 -5.99 16.32
N GLU A 118 16.83 -7.17 16.84
CA GLU A 118 15.61 -7.91 16.47
C GLU A 118 14.35 -7.11 16.83
N ASP A 119 14.31 -6.48 18.01
CA ASP A 119 13.15 -5.71 18.46
C ASP A 119 13.04 -4.39 17.70
N THR A 120 14.18 -3.76 17.39
CA THR A 120 14.19 -2.52 16.59
C THR A 120 13.75 -2.80 15.16
N LYS A 121 14.16 -3.93 14.57
CA LYS A 121 13.71 -4.36 13.25
C LYS A 121 12.24 -4.73 13.26
N TYR A 122 11.78 -5.52 14.24
CA TYR A 122 10.37 -5.88 14.41
C TYR A 122 9.47 -4.65 14.49
N CYS A 123 9.85 -3.66 15.32
CA CYS A 123 9.08 -2.44 15.45
C CYS A 123 9.10 -1.60 14.17
N TRP A 124 10.23 -1.54 13.46
CA TRP A 124 10.33 -0.78 12.22
C TRP A 124 9.52 -1.42 11.09
N ASP A 125 9.64 -2.74 10.90
CA ASP A 125 8.91 -3.52 9.92
C ASP A 125 7.41 -3.51 10.22
N GLY A 126 7.00 -3.55 11.50
CA GLY A 126 5.59 -3.47 11.90
C GLY A 126 4.91 -2.16 11.48
N ILE A 127 5.61 -1.02 11.57
CA ILE A 127 5.10 0.26 11.06
C ILE A 127 4.97 0.22 9.53
N ALA A 128 5.99 -0.30 8.83
CA ALA A 128 5.97 -0.42 7.38
C ALA A 128 4.86 -1.35 6.88
N ALA A 129 4.62 -2.47 7.57
CA ALA A 129 3.55 -3.42 7.31
C ALA A 129 2.16 -2.78 7.47
N ARG A 130 1.95 -1.94 8.50
CA ARG A 130 0.70 -1.20 8.64
C ARG A 130 0.52 -0.17 7.51
N ALA A 131 1.59 0.53 7.11
CA ALA A 131 1.54 1.45 5.98
C ALA A 131 1.16 0.74 4.67
N GLU A 132 1.77 -0.43 4.42
CA GLU A 132 1.44 -1.31 3.29
C GLU A 132 -0.02 -1.73 3.30
N TRP A 133 -0.52 -2.21 4.45
CA TRP A 133 -1.91 -2.63 4.59
C TRP A 133 -2.87 -1.49 4.24
N ILE A 134 -2.65 -0.28 4.77
CA ILE A 134 -3.47 0.90 4.45
C ILE A 134 -3.41 1.21 2.94
N ALA A 135 -2.21 1.20 2.37
CA ALA A 135 -1.98 1.55 0.96
C ALA A 135 -2.69 0.60 0.00
N LEU A 136 -2.66 -0.71 0.27
CA LEU A 136 -3.26 -1.73 -0.59
C LEU A 136 -4.77 -1.90 -0.36
N LYS A 137 -5.25 -1.78 0.88
CA LYS A 137 -6.69 -1.84 1.19
C LYS A 137 -7.46 -0.70 0.53
N GLN A 138 -6.92 0.52 0.62
CA GLN A 138 -7.60 1.69 0.05
C GLN A 138 -7.70 1.67 -1.48
N ILE A 139 -6.69 1.14 -2.18
CA ILE A 139 -6.67 1.14 -3.65
C ILE A 139 -7.53 0.02 -4.24
N SER A 140 -7.87 -0.99 -3.44
CA SER A 140 -8.78 -2.06 -3.87
C SER A 140 -10.24 -1.76 -3.53
N LEU A 141 -10.55 -1.13 -2.39
CA LEU A 141 -11.94 -0.82 -2.02
C LEU A 141 -12.39 0.61 -2.36
N GLY A 142 -11.44 1.50 -2.67
CA GLY A 142 -11.69 2.93 -2.78
C GLY A 142 -11.90 3.63 -1.44
N LYS A 143 -11.57 2.93 -0.35
CA LYS A 143 -11.70 3.39 1.04
C LYS A 143 -10.92 2.48 1.98
N VAL A 144 -10.62 2.98 3.17
CA VAL A 144 -10.06 2.20 4.28
C VAL A 144 -10.80 2.55 5.56
N LYS A 145 -11.03 1.54 6.41
CA LYS A 145 -11.70 1.69 7.70
C LYS A 145 -10.94 0.96 8.81
N PHE A 146 -10.94 1.52 10.00
CA PHE A 146 -10.27 0.96 11.18
C PHE A 146 -11.29 0.45 12.21
N THR A 147 -11.47 -0.86 12.25
CA THR A 147 -12.45 -1.56 13.10
C THR A 147 -11.73 -2.49 14.07
N ASN A 148 -12.46 -3.06 15.04
CA ASN A 148 -11.90 -4.07 15.95
C ASN A 148 -11.45 -5.37 15.27
N SER A 149 -11.82 -5.60 14.01
CA SER A 149 -11.38 -6.78 13.26
C SER A 149 -10.05 -6.58 12.54
N ASN A 150 -9.53 -5.34 12.48
CA ASN A 150 -8.28 -5.03 11.78
C ASN A 150 -7.37 -4.07 12.55
N ASN A 151 -7.80 -3.62 13.72
CA ASN A 151 -7.05 -2.76 14.61
C ASN A 151 -7.40 -3.05 16.07
N ALA A 152 -6.48 -2.75 16.99
CA ALA A 152 -6.69 -3.00 18.42
C ALA A 152 -7.85 -2.18 19.02
N ALA A 153 -8.17 -1.03 18.42
CA ALA A 153 -9.32 -0.21 18.78
C ALA A 153 -10.03 0.31 17.52
N ILE A 154 -11.29 0.67 17.67
CA ILE A 154 -12.02 1.44 16.64
C ILE A 154 -11.43 2.85 16.58
N VAL A 155 -11.00 3.29 15.40
CA VAL A 155 -10.40 4.61 15.20
C VAL A 155 -10.98 5.27 13.95
N THR A 156 -12.27 5.61 14.02
CA THR A 156 -13.03 6.12 12.88
C THR A 156 -12.59 7.50 12.40
N GLU A 157 -11.86 8.28 13.21
CA GLU A 157 -11.37 9.60 12.78
C GLU A 157 -10.38 9.51 11.60
N TYR A 158 -9.76 8.35 11.38
CA TYR A 158 -8.84 8.12 10.26
C TYR A 158 -9.44 7.28 9.14
N ASP A 159 -10.75 6.95 9.21
CA ASP A 159 -11.45 6.32 8.09
C ASP A 159 -11.40 7.26 6.88
N VAL A 160 -11.09 6.71 5.71
CA VAL A 160 -11.02 7.48 4.46
C VAL A 160 -11.90 6.80 3.43
N ASP A 161 -12.84 7.55 2.87
CA ASP A 161 -13.57 7.18 1.67
C ASP A 161 -13.28 8.20 0.58
N TYR A 162 -12.68 7.74 -0.52
CA TYR A 162 -12.30 8.61 -1.64
C TYR A 162 -13.51 9.07 -2.47
N GLN A 163 -14.72 8.66 -2.11
CA GLN A 163 -15.97 9.03 -2.78
C GLN A 163 -15.92 8.73 -4.29
N ILE A 164 -15.26 7.62 -4.66
CA ILE A 164 -15.18 7.18 -6.05
C ILE A 164 -16.60 6.98 -6.56
N PRO A 165 -17.01 7.68 -7.65
CA PRO A 165 -18.36 7.59 -8.20
C PRO A 165 -18.77 6.14 -8.47
N SER A 166 -20.05 5.82 -8.25
CA SER A 166 -20.57 4.45 -8.40
C SER A 166 -20.40 3.90 -9.82
N ASN A 167 -20.42 4.76 -10.84
CA ASN A 167 -20.16 4.36 -12.24
C ASN A 167 -18.69 4.01 -12.53
N GLN A 168 -17.76 4.29 -11.59
CA GLN A 168 -16.36 3.89 -11.64
C GLN A 168 -16.08 2.63 -10.80
N LYS A 169 -17.09 2.11 -10.09
CA LYS A 169 -17.04 0.82 -9.38
C LYS A 169 -17.95 -0.18 -10.10
N ILE A 170 -17.36 -1.05 -10.89
CA ILE A 170 -18.09 -1.92 -11.84
C ILE A 170 -17.89 -3.41 -11.52
N GLY A 171 -18.80 -4.24 -12.02
CA GLY A 171 -18.58 -5.68 -12.14
C GLY A 171 -18.22 -6.07 -13.58
N VAL A 172 -17.88 -7.33 -13.78
CA VAL A 172 -17.64 -7.92 -15.12
C VAL A 172 -18.94 -8.32 -15.82
N ASP A 173 -18.93 -8.47 -17.14
CA ASP A 173 -20.12 -8.89 -17.91
C ASP A 173 -20.58 -10.31 -17.54
N THR A 174 -19.62 -11.20 -17.26
CA THR A 174 -19.85 -12.57 -16.77
C THR A 174 -18.82 -12.87 -15.68
N SER A 175 -19.27 -13.29 -14.50
CA SER A 175 -18.40 -13.60 -13.35
C SER A 175 -17.32 -14.62 -13.72
N TYR A 176 -16.08 -14.32 -13.36
CA TYR A 176 -14.93 -15.20 -13.59
C TYR A 176 -14.89 -16.35 -12.58
N ALA A 177 -15.64 -16.24 -11.47
CA ALA A 177 -15.75 -17.28 -10.46
C ALA A 177 -16.76 -18.39 -10.83
N SER A 178 -17.67 -18.13 -11.77
CA SER A 178 -18.72 -19.08 -12.17
C SER A 178 -18.26 -20.09 -13.23
N GLY A 179 -17.03 -19.96 -13.74
CA GLY A 179 -16.46 -20.79 -14.81
C GLY A 179 -15.46 -19.99 -15.65
N THR A 180 -15.20 -20.45 -16.88
CA THR A 180 -14.20 -19.85 -17.79
C THR A 180 -14.81 -19.02 -18.92
N ALA A 181 -16.11 -18.72 -18.85
CA ALA A 181 -16.85 -18.03 -19.90
C ALA A 181 -16.62 -16.52 -19.93
N GLY A 182 -15.95 -15.95 -18.92
CA GLY A 182 -15.63 -14.53 -18.83
C GLY A 182 -14.92 -14.00 -20.08
N LYS A 183 -15.08 -12.70 -20.35
CA LYS A 183 -14.53 -12.04 -21.54
C LYS A 183 -13.65 -10.83 -21.16
N PRO A 184 -12.51 -11.06 -20.48
CA PRO A 184 -11.72 -9.97 -19.94
C PRO A 184 -11.22 -8.97 -20.99
N PHE A 185 -10.88 -9.45 -22.19
CA PHE A 185 -10.28 -8.62 -23.23
C PHE A 185 -11.31 -7.98 -24.15
N THR A 186 -12.39 -8.67 -24.51
CA THR A 186 -13.37 -8.13 -25.46
C THR A 186 -14.50 -7.34 -24.81
N LYS A 187 -14.76 -7.54 -23.51
CA LYS A 187 -15.83 -6.85 -22.79
C LYS A 187 -15.26 -6.03 -21.64
N ASP A 188 -14.67 -6.68 -20.65
CA ASP A 188 -14.49 -6.09 -19.33
C ASP A 188 -13.43 -4.97 -19.33
N PHE A 189 -12.21 -5.25 -19.80
CA PHE A 189 -11.15 -4.24 -19.88
C PHE A 189 -11.54 -3.08 -20.82
N LYS A 190 -12.30 -3.36 -21.89
CA LYS A 190 -12.81 -2.30 -22.77
C LYS A 190 -13.82 -1.41 -22.05
N ALA A 191 -14.68 -1.97 -21.21
CA ALA A 191 -15.63 -1.19 -20.42
C ALA A 191 -14.90 -0.25 -19.45
N ALA A 192 -13.90 -0.76 -18.71
CA ALA A 192 -13.06 0.07 -17.83
C ALA A 192 -12.36 1.19 -18.59
N LEU A 193 -11.71 0.88 -19.74
CA LEU A 193 -11.04 1.86 -20.57
C LEU A 193 -11.99 2.91 -21.17
N GLN A 194 -13.26 2.55 -21.39
CA GLN A 194 -14.28 3.47 -21.90
C GLN A 194 -14.78 4.42 -20.80
N ILE A 195 -14.94 3.94 -19.57
CA ILE A 195 -15.23 4.79 -18.39
C ILE A 195 -14.06 5.76 -18.16
N GLY A 196 -12.81 5.27 -18.17
CA GLY A 196 -11.65 6.14 -18.10
C GLY A 196 -11.67 7.23 -19.18
N LYS A 197 -11.97 6.85 -20.43
CA LYS A 197 -12.09 7.82 -21.54
C LYS A 197 -13.15 8.89 -21.27
N SER A 198 -14.31 8.56 -20.71
CA SER A 198 -15.39 9.53 -20.48
C SER A 198 -15.04 10.58 -19.43
N ILE A 199 -14.15 10.24 -18.50
CA ILE A 199 -13.62 11.17 -17.48
C ILE A 199 -12.25 11.77 -17.86
N GLY A 200 -11.78 11.54 -19.09
CA GLY A 200 -10.50 12.05 -19.57
C GLY A 200 -9.28 11.32 -19.01
N ALA A 201 -9.45 10.14 -18.41
CA ALA A 201 -8.37 9.26 -17.95
C ALA A 201 -7.90 8.28 -19.02
N ASN A 202 -6.59 7.99 -19.03
CA ASN A 202 -5.97 7.02 -19.92
C ASN A 202 -5.19 5.96 -19.14
N TYR A 203 -5.84 4.82 -18.87
CA TYR A 203 -5.27 3.77 -18.04
C TYR A 203 -4.10 3.06 -18.73
N LYS A 204 -3.01 2.93 -17.97
CA LYS A 204 -1.76 2.27 -18.36
C LYS A 204 -1.46 1.07 -17.48
N PHE A 205 -2.12 0.95 -16.34
CA PHE A 205 -1.88 -0.11 -15.36
C PHE A 205 -3.21 -0.69 -14.88
N ALA A 206 -3.24 -2.02 -14.74
CA ALA A 206 -4.29 -2.79 -14.08
C ALA A 206 -3.65 -3.55 -12.91
N PHE A 207 -3.89 -3.12 -11.68
CA PHE A 207 -3.38 -3.76 -10.47
C PHE A 207 -4.36 -4.83 -9.99
N MET A 208 -3.86 -6.00 -9.61
CA MET A 208 -4.67 -7.10 -9.09
C MET A 208 -3.82 -8.04 -8.22
N SER A 209 -4.45 -8.81 -7.34
CA SER A 209 -3.75 -9.83 -6.56
C SER A 209 -3.30 -11.01 -7.42
N LEU A 210 -2.39 -11.85 -6.92
CA LEU A 210 -1.96 -13.07 -7.61
C LEU A 210 -3.13 -14.02 -7.88
N ASP A 211 -4.03 -14.20 -6.91
CA ASP A 211 -5.22 -15.06 -7.06
C ASP A 211 -6.23 -14.48 -8.07
N THR A 212 -6.41 -13.15 -8.05
CA THR A 212 -7.23 -12.45 -9.03
C THR A 212 -6.67 -12.62 -10.44
N PHE A 213 -5.33 -12.52 -10.60
CA PHE A 213 -4.66 -12.78 -11.87
C PHE A 213 -4.81 -14.22 -12.32
N THR A 214 -4.70 -15.19 -11.41
CA THR A 214 -4.87 -16.61 -11.71
C THR A 214 -6.28 -16.90 -12.23
N THR A 215 -7.30 -16.37 -11.54
CA THR A 215 -8.71 -16.47 -11.97
C THR A 215 -8.94 -15.81 -13.33
N PHE A 216 -8.32 -14.65 -13.58
CA PHE A 216 -8.32 -13.98 -14.88
C PHE A 216 -7.65 -14.82 -15.98
N ALA A 217 -6.46 -15.38 -15.71
CA ALA A 217 -5.67 -16.13 -16.69
C ALA A 217 -6.34 -17.43 -17.12
N ASN A 218 -7.15 -18.03 -16.22
CA ASN A 218 -7.93 -19.23 -16.47
C ASN A 218 -9.17 -19.01 -17.35
N GLN A 219 -9.53 -17.77 -17.70
CA GLN A 219 -10.67 -17.51 -18.58
C GLN A 219 -10.37 -17.96 -20.02
N GLU A 220 -11.37 -18.54 -20.70
CA GLU A 220 -11.21 -19.13 -22.04
C GLU A 220 -10.74 -18.13 -23.09
N GLU A 221 -11.20 -16.90 -22.98
CA GLU A 221 -10.73 -15.84 -23.86
C GLU A 221 -9.23 -15.56 -23.66
N VAL A 222 -8.71 -15.67 -22.44
CA VAL A 222 -7.35 -15.27 -22.10
C VAL A 222 -6.35 -16.28 -22.65
N TYR A 223 -6.51 -17.58 -22.37
CA TYR A 223 -5.58 -18.57 -22.91
C TYR A 223 -5.63 -18.67 -24.44
N LYS A 224 -6.82 -18.58 -25.08
CA LYS A 224 -6.93 -18.63 -26.55
C LYS A 224 -6.23 -17.46 -27.24
N ARG A 225 -6.35 -16.24 -26.68
CA ARG A 225 -5.75 -15.03 -27.25
C ARG A 225 -4.26 -14.91 -26.98
N CYS A 226 -3.78 -15.49 -25.89
CA CYS A 226 -2.36 -15.51 -25.54
C CYS A 226 -1.60 -16.67 -26.18
N ALA A 227 -2.28 -17.76 -26.55
CA ALA A 227 -1.66 -18.93 -27.17
C ALA A 227 -1.23 -18.69 -28.64
N SER A 228 -0.25 -19.48 -29.07
CA SER A 228 0.17 -19.54 -30.47
C SER A 228 -0.90 -20.15 -31.37
N PHE A 229 -0.79 -19.95 -32.69
CA PHE A 229 -1.67 -20.57 -33.67
C PHE A 229 -1.66 -22.10 -33.57
N VAL A 230 -0.49 -22.71 -33.40
CA VAL A 230 -0.34 -24.18 -33.31
C VAL A 230 -1.02 -24.74 -32.05
N GLN A 231 -0.82 -24.11 -30.89
CA GLN A 231 -1.52 -24.50 -29.66
C GLN A 231 -3.04 -24.37 -29.80
N ASN A 232 -3.49 -23.33 -30.52
CA ASN A 232 -4.91 -23.15 -30.80
C ASN A 232 -5.49 -24.25 -31.69
N MET A 233 -4.76 -24.70 -32.71
CA MET A 233 -5.18 -25.81 -33.56
C MET A 233 -5.19 -27.16 -32.84
N ALA A 234 -4.21 -27.38 -31.96
CA ALA A 234 -4.06 -28.63 -31.23
C ALA A 234 -4.93 -28.73 -29.96
N ASN A 235 -5.61 -27.65 -29.57
CA ASN A 235 -6.31 -27.52 -28.28
C ASN A 235 -5.41 -27.85 -27.07
N THR A 236 -4.16 -27.37 -27.11
CA THR A 236 -3.16 -27.56 -26.05
C THR A 236 -2.77 -26.25 -25.37
N GLN A 237 -3.67 -25.27 -25.38
CA GLN A 237 -3.47 -24.00 -24.68
C GLN A 237 -3.54 -24.23 -23.16
N ASP A 238 -2.76 -23.45 -22.41
CA ASP A 238 -2.76 -23.42 -20.95
C ASP A 238 -2.89 -21.98 -20.47
N ALA A 239 -3.14 -21.79 -19.18
CA ALA A 239 -3.23 -20.47 -18.56
C ALA A 239 -1.90 -19.70 -18.76
N PRO A 240 -1.93 -18.50 -19.38
CA PRO A 240 -0.71 -17.75 -19.65
C PRO A 240 -0.17 -17.10 -18.38
N ASN A 241 1.16 -16.99 -18.29
CA ASN A 241 1.81 -16.20 -17.24
C ASN A 241 1.65 -14.68 -17.47
N LEU A 242 2.02 -13.89 -16.46
CA LEU A 242 1.92 -12.42 -16.50
C LEU A 242 2.64 -11.79 -17.69
N GLU A 243 3.84 -12.30 -18.02
CA GLU A 243 4.65 -11.81 -19.13
C GLU A 243 3.96 -12.01 -20.47
N THR A 244 3.34 -13.18 -20.67
CA THR A 244 2.60 -13.51 -21.89
C THR A 244 1.36 -12.63 -22.05
N VAL A 245 0.61 -12.42 -20.97
CA VAL A 245 -0.55 -11.53 -20.97
C VAL A 245 -0.14 -10.08 -21.28
N ASN A 246 0.92 -9.58 -20.64
CA ASN A 246 1.42 -8.23 -20.89
C ASN A 246 1.98 -8.06 -22.31
N ALA A 247 2.63 -9.10 -22.86
CA ALA A 247 3.06 -9.10 -24.25
C ALA A 247 1.86 -9.04 -25.22
N TYR A 248 0.76 -9.75 -24.93
CA TYR A 248 -0.47 -9.66 -25.70
C TYR A 248 -1.08 -8.25 -25.64
N LEU A 249 -1.23 -7.68 -24.44
CA LEU A 249 -1.75 -6.32 -24.25
C LEU A 249 -0.92 -5.27 -24.99
N SER A 250 0.41 -5.40 -24.96
CA SER A 250 1.35 -4.53 -25.69
C SER A 250 1.19 -4.64 -27.21
N LYS A 251 1.09 -5.86 -27.75
CA LYS A 251 0.83 -6.10 -29.20
C LYS A 251 -0.53 -5.56 -29.65
N GLN A 252 -1.48 -5.41 -28.73
CA GLN A 252 -2.82 -4.87 -28.97
C GLN A 252 -2.97 -3.44 -28.41
N SER A 253 -1.88 -2.67 -28.37
CA SER A 253 -1.85 -1.31 -27.80
C SER A 253 -2.86 -0.34 -28.43
N GLN A 254 -3.27 -0.54 -29.69
CA GLN A 254 -4.34 0.23 -30.33
C GLN A 254 -5.71 0.03 -29.67
N ILE A 255 -5.94 -1.13 -29.03
CA ILE A 255 -7.17 -1.46 -28.30
C ILE A 255 -7.00 -1.09 -26.83
N PHE A 256 -5.93 -1.58 -26.20
CA PHE A 256 -5.72 -1.47 -24.75
C PHE A 256 -4.93 -0.23 -24.34
N ARG A 257 -4.58 0.65 -25.27
CA ARG A 257 -3.90 1.93 -25.03
C ARG A 257 -2.61 1.80 -24.22
N GLY A 258 -1.89 0.69 -24.36
CA GLY A 258 -0.66 0.42 -23.62
C GLY A 258 -0.89 0.05 -22.15
N LEU A 259 -2.07 -0.48 -21.81
CA LEU A 259 -2.34 -1.09 -20.51
C LEU A 259 -1.39 -2.26 -20.24
N GLN A 260 -0.91 -2.35 -19.01
CA GLN A 260 -0.17 -3.51 -18.49
C GLN A 260 -0.77 -3.94 -17.16
N ILE A 261 -0.79 -5.24 -16.90
CA ILE A 261 -1.14 -5.81 -15.61
C ILE A 261 0.07 -5.74 -14.69
N VAL A 262 -0.18 -5.33 -13.45
CA VAL A 262 0.76 -5.36 -12.33
C VAL A 262 0.16 -6.26 -11.25
N VAL A 263 0.82 -7.37 -10.97
CA VAL A 263 0.41 -8.27 -9.88
C VAL A 263 1.05 -7.79 -8.58
N ILE A 264 0.25 -7.69 -7.53
CA ILE A 264 0.70 -7.41 -6.17
C ILE A 264 0.44 -8.66 -5.34
N ASP A 265 1.48 -9.20 -4.75
CA ASP A 265 1.40 -10.37 -3.88
C ASP A 265 2.13 -10.04 -2.58
N GLN A 266 1.37 -9.91 -1.51
CA GLN A 266 1.87 -9.43 -0.23
C GLN A 266 1.03 -10.05 0.87
N ASP A 267 1.67 -10.51 1.94
CA ASP A 267 0.99 -11.02 3.13
C ASP A 267 1.31 -10.13 4.33
N ILE A 268 0.28 -9.57 4.95
CA ILE A 268 0.44 -8.76 6.17
C ILE A 268 -0.32 -9.43 7.30
N THR A 269 0.36 -9.62 8.43
CA THR A 269 -0.26 -10.12 9.66
C THR A 269 -0.68 -8.95 10.53
N LEU A 270 -1.96 -8.91 10.89
CA LEU A 270 -2.52 -8.00 11.88
C LEU A 270 -2.73 -8.75 13.19
N GLU A 271 -2.17 -8.24 14.28
CA GLU A 271 -2.47 -8.71 15.63
C GLU A 271 -3.56 -7.84 16.25
N LEU A 272 -4.62 -8.47 16.77
CA LEU A 272 -5.74 -7.81 17.42
C LEU A 272 -5.50 -7.67 18.93
N ALA A 273 -6.33 -6.89 19.60
CA ALA A 273 -6.20 -6.63 21.04
C ALA A 273 -6.32 -7.88 21.92
N ASP A 274 -6.95 -8.95 21.42
CA ASP A 274 -7.07 -10.24 22.10
C ASP A 274 -5.88 -11.18 21.83
N GLY A 275 -4.86 -10.71 21.10
CA GLY A 275 -3.68 -11.48 20.70
C GLY A 275 -3.91 -12.40 19.50
N SER A 276 -5.12 -12.44 18.93
CA SER A 276 -5.37 -13.19 17.69
C SER A 276 -4.67 -12.53 16.51
N ARG A 277 -4.29 -13.36 15.53
CA ARG A 277 -3.57 -12.92 14.33
C ARG A 277 -4.34 -13.27 13.07
N ILE A 278 -4.44 -12.30 12.18
CA ILE A 278 -5.05 -12.45 10.86
C ILE A 278 -3.98 -12.12 9.83
N THR A 279 -3.62 -13.08 9.01
CA THR A 279 -2.72 -12.90 7.86
C THR A 279 -3.55 -12.87 6.60
N GLU A 280 -3.48 -11.77 5.85
CA GLU A 280 -4.20 -11.62 4.58
C GLU A 280 -3.37 -10.81 3.58
N ASN A 281 -3.68 -10.97 2.29
CA ASN A 281 -3.28 -10.00 1.29
C ASN A 281 -4.13 -8.73 1.45
N PRO A 282 -3.54 -7.57 1.74
CA PRO A 282 -4.34 -6.38 1.97
C PRO A 282 -4.99 -5.84 0.70
N LEU A 283 -4.49 -6.20 -0.49
CA LEU A 283 -5.16 -5.92 -1.75
C LEU A 283 -6.30 -6.92 -1.92
N GLU A 284 -7.55 -6.43 -1.86
CA GLU A 284 -8.73 -7.30 -1.92
C GLU A 284 -8.72 -8.22 -3.14
N GLU A 285 -8.99 -9.50 -2.87
CA GLU A 285 -9.19 -10.49 -3.90
C GLU A 285 -10.40 -10.13 -4.77
N ASN A 286 -10.39 -10.62 -6.01
CA ASN A 286 -11.41 -10.40 -7.02
C ASN A 286 -11.58 -8.94 -7.44
N VAL A 287 -10.59 -8.08 -7.18
CA VAL A 287 -10.61 -6.67 -7.59
C VAL A 287 -9.45 -6.34 -8.52
N ILE A 288 -9.78 -5.61 -9.59
CA ILE A 288 -8.81 -4.99 -10.50
C ILE A 288 -8.93 -3.47 -10.39
N LEU A 289 -7.82 -2.82 -10.05
CA LEU A 289 -7.69 -1.36 -10.09
C LEU A 289 -7.10 -0.92 -11.44
N PHE A 290 -7.80 -0.07 -12.18
CA PHE A 290 -7.27 0.61 -13.36
C PHE A 290 -6.75 2.01 -13.02
N SER A 291 -5.51 2.30 -13.43
CA SER A 291 -4.82 3.57 -13.14
C SER A 291 -4.02 4.07 -14.34
N GLU A 292 -3.85 5.39 -14.42
CA GLU A 292 -3.02 6.07 -15.42
C GLU A 292 -1.52 5.97 -15.11
N SER A 293 -1.16 5.71 -13.85
CA SER A 293 0.21 5.74 -13.34
C SER A 293 0.50 4.56 -12.42
N LYS A 294 1.78 4.16 -12.38
CA LYS A 294 2.32 3.23 -11.36
C LYS A 294 2.41 3.88 -9.98
N VAL A 295 2.71 5.19 -9.96
CA VAL A 295 2.69 6.00 -8.75
C VAL A 295 1.25 6.49 -8.55
N LEU A 296 0.59 5.95 -7.54
CA LEU A 296 -0.82 6.17 -7.22
C LEU A 296 -1.01 7.41 -6.33
N GLY A 297 -0.03 7.73 -5.51
CA GLY A 297 -0.10 8.91 -4.66
C GLY A 297 1.18 9.18 -3.89
N ASN A 298 1.04 9.60 -2.63
CA ASN A 298 2.18 9.84 -1.75
C ASN A 298 1.88 9.33 -0.34
N THR A 299 2.91 8.83 0.34
CA THR A 299 2.85 8.59 1.79
C THR A 299 3.25 9.86 2.50
N TYR A 300 2.25 10.61 2.97
CA TYR A 300 2.49 11.79 3.76
C TYR A 300 2.93 11.38 5.15
N TRP A 301 4.01 11.95 5.62
CA TRP A 301 4.49 11.67 6.97
C TRP A 301 5.03 12.93 7.63
N LYS A 302 5.10 12.89 8.96
CA LYS A 302 5.67 13.96 9.77
C LYS A 302 6.51 13.35 10.88
N ARG A 303 7.72 13.89 11.08
CA ARG A 303 8.60 13.47 12.18
C ARG A 303 7.85 13.46 13.51
N PRO A 304 7.89 12.34 14.26
CA PRO A 304 7.30 12.28 15.59
C PRO A 304 7.83 13.38 16.52
N ILE A 305 6.94 13.93 17.35
CA ILE A 305 7.32 14.97 18.32
C ILE A 305 8.31 14.43 19.36
N ASP A 306 8.22 13.12 19.64
CA ASP A 306 9.11 12.35 20.51
C ASP A 306 10.59 12.57 20.19
N LEU A 307 10.95 12.81 18.92
CA LEU A 307 12.33 13.11 18.50
C LEU A 307 12.89 14.36 19.20
N LYS A 308 12.03 15.34 19.49
CA LYS A 308 12.40 16.64 20.10
C LYS A 308 12.10 16.70 21.60
N LEU A 309 11.64 15.61 22.21
CA LEU A 309 11.31 15.60 23.63
C LEU A 309 12.60 15.70 24.47
N GLU A 310 12.80 16.88 25.07
CA GLU A 310 13.90 17.17 26.00
C GLU A 310 13.72 16.41 27.33
N GLY A 311 14.82 16.04 27.99
CA GLY A 311 14.81 15.33 29.28
C GLY A 311 14.46 13.83 29.21
N SER A 312 14.25 13.28 28.01
CA SER A 312 14.01 11.84 27.80
C SER A 312 15.30 11.03 27.92
N ALA A 313 15.32 10.01 28.79
CA ALA A 313 16.43 9.04 28.89
C ALA A 313 16.46 8.00 27.75
N ALA A 314 15.40 7.94 26.94
CA ALA A 314 15.29 7.00 25.83
C ALA A 314 16.31 7.29 24.71
N ILE A 315 16.89 6.21 24.18
CA ILE A 315 17.71 6.20 22.97
C ILE A 315 16.79 6.34 21.75
N LYS A 316 17.13 7.19 20.78
CA LYS A 316 16.27 7.49 19.63
C LYS A 316 17.01 7.40 18.31
N ALA A 317 16.43 6.70 17.33
CA ALA A 317 16.93 6.65 15.96
C ALA A 317 15.80 6.80 14.96
N LEU A 318 15.90 7.78 14.06
CA LEU A 318 14.94 7.98 12.97
C LEU A 318 15.51 7.40 11.67
N ASN A 319 14.77 6.52 11.01
CA ASN A 319 15.05 6.11 9.63
C ASN A 319 13.77 6.20 8.79
N GLY A 320 13.82 7.02 7.74
CA GLY A 320 12.65 7.36 6.94
C GLY A 320 11.57 8.02 7.80
N HIS A 321 10.39 7.41 7.83
CA HIS A 321 9.23 7.91 8.57
C HIS A 321 9.09 7.34 9.99
N THR A 322 9.85 6.29 10.33
CA THR A 322 9.75 5.58 11.61
C THR A 322 10.86 6.02 12.57
N LEU A 323 10.45 6.46 13.76
CA LEU A 323 11.30 6.63 14.92
C LEU A 323 11.32 5.34 15.73
N ILE A 324 12.50 4.79 15.95
CA ILE A 324 12.76 3.76 16.96
C ILE A 324 13.18 4.45 18.24
N LYS A 325 12.50 4.13 19.32
CA LYS A 325 12.76 4.65 20.67
C LYS A 325 12.97 3.48 21.62
N LYS A 326 14.02 3.53 22.43
CA LYS A 326 14.38 2.44 23.34
C LYS A 326 14.70 2.94 24.74
N TYR A 327 14.13 2.32 25.76
CA TYR A 327 14.31 2.70 27.17
C TYR A 327 14.00 1.54 28.11
N SER A 328 14.25 1.74 29.39
CA SER A 328 13.95 0.75 30.43
C SER A 328 13.03 1.27 31.53
N GLU A 329 12.33 0.33 32.16
CA GLU A 329 11.51 0.54 33.35
C GLU A 329 12.07 -0.26 34.53
N GLU A 330 11.91 0.28 35.75
CA GLU A 330 12.50 -0.29 36.96
C GLU A 330 11.57 -1.30 37.66
N SER A 331 10.26 -1.19 37.46
CA SER A 331 9.29 -2.03 38.16
C SER A 331 7.99 -2.19 37.35
N PRO A 332 7.75 -3.36 36.73
CA PRO A 332 8.68 -4.49 36.60
C PRO A 332 9.94 -4.11 35.80
N VAL A 333 11.07 -4.81 36.01
CA VAL A 333 12.29 -4.56 35.24
C VAL A 333 12.07 -5.04 33.81
N LYS A 334 12.16 -4.11 32.86
CA LYS A 334 12.01 -4.43 31.44
C LYS A 334 12.73 -3.45 30.55
N GLU A 335 13.12 -3.94 29.38
CA GLU A 335 13.60 -3.14 28.27
C GLU A 335 12.48 -3.01 27.23
N VAL A 336 12.16 -1.79 26.82
CA VAL A 336 11.07 -1.48 25.91
C VAL A 336 11.64 -0.88 24.63
N THR A 337 11.21 -1.44 23.49
CA THR A 337 11.47 -0.90 22.16
C THR A 337 10.15 -0.47 21.54
N GLU A 338 10.05 0.80 21.14
CA GLU A 338 8.88 1.38 20.49
C GLU A 338 9.23 1.81 19.05
N GLY A 339 8.38 1.44 18.11
CA GLY A 339 8.32 2.04 16.77
C GLY A 339 7.21 3.08 16.74
N ILE A 340 7.51 4.30 16.29
CA ILE A 340 6.55 5.42 16.22
C ILE A 340 6.66 6.10 14.87
N ALA A 341 5.54 6.26 14.17
CA ALA A 341 5.47 7.08 12.97
C ALA A 341 4.15 7.87 12.92
N ASN A 342 4.19 9.06 12.31
CA ASN A 342 2.98 9.72 11.83
C ASN A 342 3.01 9.63 10.32
N LEU A 343 2.20 8.75 9.74
CA LEU A 343 2.16 8.56 8.30
C LEU A 343 0.77 8.16 7.81
N PHE A 344 0.49 8.50 6.55
CA PHE A 344 -0.67 8.03 5.82
C PHE A 344 -0.37 7.96 4.32
N PRO A 345 -0.42 6.77 3.69
CA PRO A 345 -0.43 6.63 2.24
C PRO A 345 -1.77 7.14 1.72
N ALA A 346 -1.78 8.23 0.96
CA ALA A 346 -3.01 8.74 0.38
C ALA A 346 -3.00 8.68 -1.15
N TRP A 347 -4.17 8.37 -1.72
CA TRP A 347 -4.37 8.03 -3.12
C TRP A 347 -4.80 9.23 -3.95
N ASN A 348 -3.85 9.85 -4.65
CA ASN A 348 -4.08 11.04 -5.47
C ASN A 348 -4.96 10.76 -6.70
N LEU A 349 -4.91 9.54 -7.23
CA LEU A 349 -5.57 9.16 -8.48
C LEU A 349 -6.95 8.52 -8.29
N ALA A 350 -7.47 8.47 -7.06
CA ALA A 350 -8.69 7.72 -6.72
C ALA A 350 -9.89 8.04 -7.62
N GLY A 351 -10.30 9.32 -7.71
CA GLY A 351 -11.46 9.70 -8.53
C GLY A 351 -11.19 9.68 -10.04
N ARG A 352 -9.95 9.36 -10.47
CA ARG A 352 -9.61 9.09 -11.87
C ARG A 352 -9.48 7.61 -12.17
N SER A 353 -9.60 6.74 -11.18
CA SER A 353 -9.45 5.29 -11.32
C SER A 353 -10.79 4.58 -11.48
N VAL A 354 -10.72 3.33 -11.96
CA VAL A 354 -11.86 2.41 -12.01
C VAL A 354 -11.51 1.19 -11.19
N LEU A 355 -12.45 0.74 -10.36
CA LEU A 355 -12.38 -0.52 -9.64
C LEU A 355 -13.34 -1.49 -10.31
N MET A 356 -12.85 -2.67 -10.66
CA MET A 356 -13.62 -3.73 -11.28
C MET A 356 -13.61 -4.97 -10.40
N GLN A 357 -14.79 -5.45 -10.05
CA GLN A 357 -14.97 -6.70 -9.36
C GLN A 357 -15.17 -7.84 -10.37
N ILE A 358 -14.40 -8.93 -10.24
CA ILE A 358 -14.38 -10.01 -11.24
C ILE A 358 -15.25 -11.21 -10.91
N ASP A 359 -15.66 -11.37 -9.65
CA ASP A 359 -16.52 -12.47 -9.19
C ASP A 359 -18.02 -12.12 -9.24
N ALA A 360 -18.37 -10.88 -9.62
CA ALA A 360 -19.74 -10.39 -9.70
C ALA A 360 -19.99 -9.51 -10.92
N THR A 361 -21.26 -9.41 -11.34
CA THR A 361 -21.69 -8.54 -12.47
C THR A 361 -21.99 -7.10 -12.07
N SER A 362 -21.89 -6.79 -10.78
CA SER A 362 -21.98 -5.45 -10.23
C SER A 362 -21.08 -5.35 -9.01
N TRP A 363 -20.64 -4.13 -8.68
CA TRP A 363 -19.82 -3.90 -7.49
C TRP A 363 -20.65 -4.10 -6.22
N ASN A 364 -20.27 -5.07 -5.40
CA ASN A 364 -20.93 -5.35 -4.10
C ASN A 364 -19.95 -5.46 -2.92
N LYS A 365 -18.64 -5.29 -3.15
CA LYS A 365 -17.63 -5.23 -2.09
C LYS A 365 -17.72 -3.92 -1.32
N ASN A 366 -18.18 -3.96 -0.06
CA ASN A 366 -18.20 -2.84 0.88
C ASN A 366 -18.29 -3.29 2.33
#